data_AF-A0A7L9BG55-F1
#
_entry.id   AF-A0A7L9BG55-F1
#
_cell.length_a   1.000
_cell.length_b   1.000
_cell.length_c   1.000
_cell.angle_alpha   90.00
_cell.angle_beta   90.00
_cell.angle_gamma   90.00
#
_symmetry.space_group_name_H-M   'P 1'
#
loop_
_entity.id
_entity.type
_entity.pdbx_description
1 polymer ?
#
loop_
_entity_poly.entity_id
_entity_poly.type
_entity_poly.pdbx_seq_one_letter_code
_entity_poly.pdbx_strand_id
1 'polypeptide(L)'
;MKPDHLAPFFLIVLFTAWAGCSSTHTTTSTIRDGSSIEKAVVVKSIREEYQWVQEHYPNSRVIGQALLKRGGKHYDELTFVTPSGDTKKAYFDINSFFGKF
;
A
#
# COMPACT_ATOMS: atom_id res chain seq x y z
N MET A 1 7.20 53.26 32.51
CA MET A 1 7.66 52.56 33.72
C MET A 1 7.51 51.06 33.49
N LYS A 2 8.62 50.32 33.33
CA LYS A 2 8.71 48.95 33.86
C LYS A 2 9.39 49.08 35.22
N PRO A 3 8.99 48.27 36.19
CA PRO A 3 9.77 47.05 36.45
C PRO A 3 8.76 45.91 36.80
N ASP A 4 9.04 44.64 37.04
CA ASP A 4 10.20 43.77 37.12
C ASP A 4 9.61 42.37 37.41
N HIS A 5 10.28 41.37 36.85
CA HIS A 5 10.36 39.97 37.25
C HIS A 5 9.34 39.42 38.26
N LEU A 6 8.75 38.27 37.92
CA LEU A 6 8.88 37.02 38.69
C LEU A 6 8.15 35.90 37.94
N ALA A 7 8.92 35.10 37.20
CA ALA A 7 8.47 33.79 36.74
C ALA A 7 8.56 32.82 37.92
N PRO A 8 7.47 32.18 38.37
CA PRO A 8 7.57 31.10 39.32
C PRO A 8 7.74 29.78 38.57
N PHE A 9 8.82 29.10 38.95
CA PHE A 9 8.85 27.66 39.19
C PHE A 9 8.42 26.75 38.03
N PHE A 10 9.45 26.19 37.39
CA PHE A 10 9.49 24.81 36.93
C PHE A 10 8.55 23.90 37.73
N LEU A 11 7.38 23.62 37.17
CA LEU A 11 6.44 22.65 37.70
C LEU A 11 6.64 21.34 36.95
N ILE A 12 7.39 20.45 37.60
CA ILE A 12 7.19 19.01 37.63
C ILE A 12 7.21 18.31 36.25
N VAL A 13 8.40 17.81 35.92
CA VAL A 13 8.57 16.63 35.07
C VAL A 13 7.88 15.46 35.77
N LEU A 14 6.70 15.04 35.29
CA LEU A 14 6.10 13.77 35.70
C LEU A 14 6.40 12.72 34.62
N PHE A 15 7.41 11.92 34.94
CA PHE A 15 7.65 10.60 34.35
C PHE A 15 6.36 9.78 34.38
N THR A 16 5.98 9.20 33.24
CA THR A 16 5.64 7.77 33.05
C THR A 16 4.92 7.61 31.71
N ALA A 17 5.67 7.70 30.60
CA ALA A 17 5.20 7.14 29.34
C ALA A 17 5.45 5.63 29.39
N TRP A 18 4.36 4.91 29.64
CA TRP A 18 4.19 3.47 29.61
C TRP A 18 4.94 2.85 28.44
N ALA A 19 6.03 2.14 28.71
CA ALA A 19 6.70 1.29 27.74
C ALA A 19 5.84 0.02 27.52
N GLY A 20 4.72 0.18 26.81
CA GLY A 20 3.96 -0.93 26.27
C GLY A 20 4.67 -1.47 25.04
N CYS A 21 5.69 -2.31 25.22
CA CYS A 21 6.21 -3.13 24.12
C CYS A 21 5.18 -4.23 23.86
N SER A 22 4.13 -3.92 23.09
CA SER A 22 3.27 -4.96 22.52
C SER A 22 4.09 -5.64 21.43
N SER A 23 4.73 -6.76 21.78
CA SER A 23 5.26 -7.71 20.81
C SER A 23 4.08 -8.32 20.06
N THR A 24 3.56 -7.56 19.09
CA THR A 24 2.74 -8.13 18.03
C THR A 24 3.72 -8.97 17.23
N HIS A 25 3.56 -10.29 17.36
CA HIS A 25 4.14 -11.24 16.42
C HIS A 25 3.61 -10.86 15.04
N THR A 26 4.33 -9.96 14.38
CA THR A 26 4.07 -9.55 13.01
C THR A 26 4.47 -10.76 12.20
N THR A 27 3.52 -11.66 12.02
CA THR A 27 3.57 -12.59 10.91
C THR A 27 3.71 -11.69 9.70
N THR A 28 4.92 -11.59 9.15
CA THR A 28 5.23 -10.86 7.93
C THR A 28 4.57 -11.59 6.77
N SER A 29 3.23 -11.68 6.79
CA SER A 29 2.42 -11.83 5.60
C SER A 29 2.73 -10.59 4.79
N THR A 30 3.65 -10.72 3.85
CA THR A 30 3.99 -9.66 2.92
C THR A 30 2.69 -9.16 2.32
N ILE A 31 2.30 -7.93 2.68
CA ILE A 31 1.05 -7.34 2.22
C ILE A 31 1.13 -7.26 0.69
N ARG A 32 0.28 -8.03 0.01
CA ARG A 32 0.21 -8.08 -1.45
C ARG A 32 -0.77 -7.02 -1.94
N ASP A 33 -0.34 -5.78 -1.81
CA ASP A 33 -1.12 -4.57 -2.14
C ASP A 33 -1.04 -4.16 -3.62
N GLY A 34 -0.29 -4.89 -4.44
CA GLY A 34 -0.13 -4.59 -5.86
C GLY A 34 0.71 -3.33 -6.15
N SER A 35 1.42 -2.76 -5.17
CA SER A 35 2.24 -1.55 -5.37
C SER A 35 3.58 -1.81 -6.07
N SER A 36 4.03 -3.07 -6.10
CA SER A 36 5.22 -3.52 -6.83
C SER A 36 5.08 -4.98 -7.27
N ILE A 37 6.00 -5.48 -8.09
CA ILE A 37 6.03 -6.90 -8.50
C ILE A 37 6.19 -7.83 -7.29
N GLU A 38 7.01 -7.43 -6.31
CA GLU A 38 7.26 -8.20 -5.08
C GLU A 38 6.00 -8.30 -4.20
N LYS A 39 5.09 -7.33 -4.34
CA LYS A 39 3.80 -7.27 -3.66
C LYS A 39 2.62 -7.52 -4.59
N ALA A 40 2.84 -8.13 -5.76
CA ALA A 40 1.81 -8.31 -6.77
C ALA A 40 0.61 -9.10 -6.22
N VAL A 41 -0.61 -8.66 -6.51
CA VAL A 41 -1.85 -9.32 -6.06
C VAL A 41 -1.99 -10.66 -6.77
N VAL A 42 -2.27 -11.74 -6.05
CA VAL A 42 -2.50 -13.05 -6.68
C VAL A 42 -3.94 -13.12 -7.18
N VAL A 43 -4.10 -13.40 -8.48
CA VAL A 43 -5.40 -13.51 -9.14
C VAL A 43 -5.50 -14.85 -9.87
N LYS A 44 -6.74 -15.28 -10.14
CA LYS A 44 -7.04 -16.52 -10.87
C LYS A 44 -7.59 -16.27 -12.27
N SER A 45 -7.87 -15.01 -12.61
CA SER A 45 -8.31 -14.61 -13.95
C SER A 45 -8.06 -13.13 -14.20
N ILE A 46 -8.06 -12.74 -15.48
CA ILE A 46 -8.01 -11.32 -15.91
C ILE A 46 -9.18 -10.54 -15.29
N ARG A 47 -10.38 -11.15 -15.20
CA ARG A 47 -11.55 -10.48 -14.59
C ARG A 47 -11.28 -10.05 -13.15
N GLU A 48 -10.59 -10.88 -12.37
CA GLU A 48 -10.25 -10.57 -10.98
C GLU A 48 -9.30 -9.36 -10.88
N GLU A 49 -8.40 -9.14 -11.85
CA GLU A 49 -7.52 -7.97 -11.87
C GLU A 49 -8.33 -6.66 -11.96
N TYR A 50 -9.25 -6.59 -12.92
CA TYR A 50 -10.10 -5.42 -13.11
C TYR A 50 -11.05 -5.21 -11.94
N GLN A 51 -11.59 -6.28 -11.35
CA GLN A 51 -12.42 -6.20 -10.15
C GLN A 51 -11.62 -5.65 -8.96
N TRP A 52 -10.41 -6.15 -8.75
CA TRP A 52 -9.54 -5.68 -7.68
C TRP A 52 -9.26 -4.18 -7.82
N VAL A 53 -8.96 -3.68 -9.03
CA VAL A 53 -8.76 -2.24 -9.28
C VAL A 53 -10.01 -1.44 -8.91
N GLN A 54 -11.20 -1.88 -9.29
CA GLN A 54 -12.44 -1.16 -8.99
C GLN A 54 -12.80 -1.17 -7.50
N GLU A 55 -12.50 -2.27 -6.80
CA GLU A 55 -12.73 -2.39 -5.35
C GLU A 55 -11.77 -1.50 -4.55
N HIS A 56 -10.49 -1.42 -4.95
CA HIS A 56 -9.45 -0.68 -4.22
C HIS A 56 -9.35 0.79 -4.66
N TYR A 57 -9.71 1.08 -5.91
CA TYR A 57 -9.72 2.42 -6.50
C TYR A 57 -11.08 2.66 -7.18
N PRO A 58 -12.16 2.90 -6.41
CA PRO A 58 -13.49 3.12 -6.96
C PRO A 58 -13.53 4.26 -7.97
N ASN A 59 -14.30 4.07 -9.04
CA ASN A 59 -14.46 5.02 -10.14
C ASN A 59 -13.15 5.33 -10.91
N SER A 60 -12.10 4.53 -10.71
CA SER A 60 -10.91 4.62 -11.54
C SER A 60 -11.15 4.05 -12.94
N ARG A 61 -10.36 4.51 -13.90
CA ARG A 61 -10.41 4.05 -15.29
C ARG A 61 -9.08 3.47 -15.69
N VAL A 62 -9.06 2.18 -16.05
CA VAL A 62 -7.88 1.53 -16.64
C VAL A 62 -7.60 2.17 -18.00
N ILE A 63 -6.35 2.54 -18.23
CA ILE A 63 -5.87 3.24 -19.43
C ILE A 63 -4.73 2.50 -20.13
N GLY A 64 -4.17 1.46 -19.53
CA GLY A 64 -3.10 0.67 -20.14
C GLY A 64 -2.85 -0.63 -19.41
N GLN A 65 -2.26 -1.57 -20.13
CA GLN A 65 -1.85 -2.88 -19.62
C GLN A 65 -0.50 -3.27 -20.22
N ALA A 66 0.35 -3.94 -19.42
CA ALA A 66 1.61 -4.50 -19.88
C ALA A 66 1.89 -5.86 -19.23
N LEU A 67 2.39 -6.80 -20.04
CA LEU A 67 2.90 -8.08 -19.55
C LEU A 67 4.37 -7.95 -19.15
N LEU A 68 4.69 -8.34 -17.93
CA LEU A 68 6.03 -8.27 -17.34
C LEU A 68 6.56 -9.66 -17.02
N LYS A 69 7.88 -9.83 -17.13
CA LYS A 69 8.59 -11.05 -16.74
C LYS A 69 9.71 -10.74 -15.77
N ARG A 70 9.71 -11.40 -14.60
CA ARG A 70 10.77 -11.26 -13.59
C ARG A 70 10.98 -12.58 -12.87
N GLY A 71 12.23 -13.02 -12.75
CA GLY A 71 12.57 -14.25 -12.01
C GLY A 71 11.85 -15.50 -12.53
N GLY A 72 11.62 -15.60 -13.85
CA GLY A 72 10.89 -16.73 -14.46
C GLY A 72 9.38 -16.70 -14.28
N LYS A 73 8.83 -15.70 -13.57
CA LYS A 73 7.40 -15.49 -13.38
C LYS A 73 6.85 -14.42 -14.30
N HIS A 74 5.56 -14.52 -14.59
CA HIS A 74 4.79 -13.57 -15.39
C HIS A 74 3.87 -12.75 -14.49
N TYR A 75 3.75 -11.47 -14.80
CA TYR A 75 2.95 -10.51 -14.08
C TYR A 75 2.25 -9.58 -15.05
N ASP A 76 1.05 -9.14 -14.72
CA ASP A 76 0.38 -8.07 -15.44
C ASP A 76 0.48 -6.76 -14.65
N GLU A 77 0.78 -5.67 -15.35
CA GLU A 77 0.71 -4.30 -14.86
C GLU A 77 -0.53 -3.64 -15.47
N LEU A 78 -1.48 -3.19 -14.63
CA LEU A 78 -2.55 -2.30 -15.05
C LEU A 78 -2.20 -0.86 -14.68
N THR A 79 -2.24 0.04 -15.66
CA THR A 79 -2.15 1.48 -15.45
C THR A 79 -3.55 2.07 -15.49
N PHE A 80 -3.91 2.88 -14.50
CA PHE A 80 -5.24 3.49 -14.37
C PHE A 80 -5.18 4.91 -13.85
N VAL A 81 -6.23 5.69 -14.13
CA VAL A 81 -6.41 7.06 -13.64
C VAL A 81 -7.48 7.07 -12.57
N THR A 82 -7.19 7.66 -11.41
CA THR A 82 -8.15 7.85 -10.31
C THR A 82 -9.10 9.01 -10.58
N PRO A 83 -10.20 9.15 -9.82
CA PRO A 83 -11.08 10.32 -9.93
C PRO A 83 -10.38 11.66 -9.64
N SER A 84 -9.31 11.66 -8.85
CA SER A 84 -8.46 12.83 -8.61
C SER A 84 -7.57 13.21 -9.80
N GLY A 85 -7.50 12.36 -10.84
CA GLY A 85 -6.62 12.55 -12.00
C GLY A 85 -5.24 11.90 -11.85
N ASP A 86 -4.96 11.22 -10.74
CA ASP A 86 -3.67 10.57 -10.52
C ASP A 86 -3.53 9.32 -11.39
N THR A 87 -2.39 9.18 -12.06
CA THR A 87 -2.03 7.94 -12.75
C THR A 87 -1.36 6.98 -11.77
N LYS A 88 -1.92 5.79 -11.62
CA LYS A 88 -1.42 4.72 -10.74
C LYS A 88 -1.19 3.44 -11.54
N LYS A 89 -0.43 2.54 -10.92
CA LYS A 89 -0.14 1.20 -11.42
C LYS A 89 -0.48 0.16 -10.36
N ALA A 90 -0.98 -0.98 -10.79
CA ALA A 90 -1.14 -2.17 -9.96
C ALA A 90 -0.53 -3.38 -10.66
N TYR A 91 0.13 -4.24 -9.88
CA TYR A 91 0.81 -5.44 -10.39
C TYR A 91 0.09 -6.71 -9.91
N PHE A 92 -0.08 -7.67 -10.81
CA PHE A 92 -0.83 -8.90 -10.61
C PHE A 92 0.02 -10.12 -10.92
N ASP A 93 -0.02 -11.14 -10.06
CA ASP A 93 0.61 -12.44 -10.27
C ASP A 93 -0.36 -13.35 -11.01
N ILE A 94 -0.06 -13.62 -12.28
CA ILE A 94 -0.92 -14.35 -13.21
C ILE A 94 -0.44 -15.77 -13.49
N ASN A 95 0.59 -16.25 -12.78
CA ASN A 95 1.24 -17.53 -13.08
C ASN A 95 0.31 -18.73 -12.90
N SER A 96 -0.81 -18.56 -12.19
CA SER A 96 -1.82 -19.61 -12.01
C SER A 96 -2.55 -19.96 -13.32
N PHE A 97 -2.65 -19.02 -14.27
CA PHE A 97 -3.38 -19.19 -15.53
C PHE A 97 -2.64 -18.76 -16.80
N PHE A 98 -1.49 -18.10 -16.68
CA PHE A 98 -0.69 -17.69 -17.84
C PHE A 98 -0.31 -18.88 -18.75
N GLY A 99 -0.55 -18.73 -20.06
CA GLY A 99 -0.24 -19.75 -21.07
C GLY A 99 -1.19 -20.94 -21.12
N LYS A 100 -2.29 -20.93 -20.35
CA LYS A 100 -3.33 -21.96 -20.39
C LYS A 100 -4.46 -21.50 -21.29
N PHE A 101 -4.28 -21.65 -22.59
CA PHE A 101 -5.27 -21.41 -23.64
C PHE A 101 -4.98 -22.28 -24.86
#